data_AF-A0A840FSS2-F1
#
_entry.id   AF-A0A840FSS2-F1
#
_cell.length_a   1.000
_cell.length_b   1.000
_cell.length_c   1.000
_cell.angle_alpha   90.00
_cell.angle_beta   90.00
_cell.angle_gamma   90.00
#
_symmetry.space_group_name_H-M   'P 1'
#
loop_
_entity.id
_entity.type
_entity.pdbx_description
1 polymer ?
#
loop_
_entity_poly.entity_id
_entity_poly.type
_entity_poly.pdbx_seq_one_letter_code
_entity_poly.pdbx_strand_id
1 'polypeptide(L)' 'MSYVAPLKDMLFDIEHLANIGEIAKLPGFEDAGLETAQAV' A
#
# COMPACT_ATOMS: atom_id res chain seq x y z
N MET A 1 -4.45 -26.18 -5.50
CA MET A 1 -3.43 -25.15 -5.81
C MET A 1 -3.57 -24.05 -4.77
N SER A 2 -2.53 -23.79 -3.98
CA SER A 2 -2.49 -22.65 -3.05
C SER A 2 -1.85 -21.45 -3.76
N TYR A 3 -2.56 -20.34 -3.79
CA TYR A 3 -2.01 -19.07 -4.26
C TYR A 3 -1.09 -18.48 -3.18
N VAL A 4 0.03 -17.91 -3.61
CA VAL A 4 0.95 -17.15 -2.75
C VAL A 4 1.05 -15.75 -3.34
N ALA A 5 0.63 -14.76 -2.56
CA ALA A 5 0.66 -13.37 -3.00
C ALA A 5 2.10 -12.84 -3.06
N PRO A 6 2.47 -12.09 -4.12
CA PRO A 6 3.78 -11.46 -4.24
C PRO A 6 3.85 -10.15 -3.43
N LEU A 7 3.70 -10.24 -2.10
CA LEU A 7 3.54 -9.08 -1.21
C LEU A 7 4.61 -7.99 -1.40
N LYS A 8 5.87 -8.38 -1.62
CA LYS A 8 6.97 -7.42 -1.83
C LYS A 8 6.79 -6.58 -3.10
N ASP A 9 6.31 -7.21 -4.17
CA ASP A 9 6.08 -6.56 -5.46
C ASP A 9 4.88 -5.61 -5.35
N MET A 10 3.80 -6.08 -4.71
CA MET A 10 2.62 -5.25 -4.45
C MET A 10 2.94 -4.03 -3.58
N LEU A 11 3.77 -4.18 -2.53
CA LEU A 11 4.18 -3.06 -1.68
C LEU A 11 5.08 -2.07 -2.44
N PHE A 12 5.98 -2.57 -3.30
CA PHE A 12 6.80 -1.71 -4.17
C PHE A 12 5.92 -0.84 -5.08
N ASP A 13 4.90 -1.43 -5.70
CA ASP A 13 3.96 -0.69 -6.55
C ASP A 13 3.14 0.32 -5.73
N ILE A 14 2.67 -0.05 -4.54
CA ILE A 14 1.90 0.85 -3.67
C ILE A 14 2.76 2.06 -3.24
N GLU A 15 4.03 1.83 -2.91
CA GLU A 15 4.94 2.89 -2.48
C GLU A 15 5.36 3.79 -3.65
N HIS A 16 5.78 3.22 -4.77
CA HIS A 16 6.45 3.98 -5.84
C HIS A 16 5.56 4.30 -7.04
N LEU A 17 4.62 3.43 -7.38
CA LEU A 17 3.73 3.64 -8.53
C LEU A 17 2.45 4.39 -8.12
N ALA A 18 1.82 3.98 -7.02
CA ALA A 18 0.62 4.64 -6.50
C ALA A 18 0.95 5.87 -5.64
N ASN A 19 2.18 5.98 -5.16
CA ASN A 19 2.64 7.04 -4.28
C ASN A 19 1.71 7.21 -3.06
N ILE A 20 1.51 6.12 -2.32
CA ILE A 20 0.57 6.04 -1.19
C ILE A 20 0.78 7.14 -0.14
N GLY A 21 2.00 7.67 -0.01
CA GLY A 21 2.30 8.79 0.87
C GLY A 21 1.58 10.10 0.49
N GLU A 22 1.30 10.34 -0.79
CA GLU A 22 0.48 11.49 -1.21
C GLU A 22 -1.01 11.22 -1.04
N ILE A 23 -1.44 9.97 -1.21
CA ILE A 23 -2.82 9.56 -0.95
C ILE A 23 -3.20 9.80 0.51
N ALA A 24 -2.29 9.46 1.43
CA ALA A 24 -2.49 9.66 2.86
C ALA A 24 -2.68 11.13 3.28
N LYS A 25 -2.33 12.10 2.42
CA LYS A 25 -2.53 13.53 2.68
C LYS A 25 -3.92 14.02 2.26
N LEU A 26 -4.70 13.22 1.54
CA LEU A 26 -6.03 13.59 1.09
C LEU A 26 -7.02 13.53 2.28
N PRO A 27 -7.98 14.47 2.35
CA PRO A 27 -9.00 14.44 3.42
C PRO A 27 -9.78 13.12 3.42
N GLY A 28 -9.80 12.44 4.56
CA GLY A 28 -10.48 11.14 4.73
C GLY A 28 -9.64 9.92 4.34
N PHE A 29 -8.36 10.10 3.98
CA PHE A 29 -7.42 9.01 3.67
C PHE A 29 -6.21 8.98 4.62
N GLU A 30 -6.29 9.63 5.77
CA GLU A 30 -5.18 9.83 6.69
C GLU A 30 -4.53 8.50 7.13
N ASP A 31 -5.31 7.43 7.24
CA ASP A 31 -4.85 6.09 7.63
C ASP A 31 -4.42 5.21 6.43
N ALA A 32 -4.60 5.69 5.19
CA ALA A 32 -4.23 4.96 3.97
C ALA A 32 -2.73 5.11 3.67
N GLY A 33 -1.88 4.81 4.67
CA GLY A 33 -0.43 4.85 4.59
C GLY A 33 0.22 3.48 4.32
N LEU A 34 1.53 3.49 4.09
CA LEU A 34 2.31 2.28 3.81
C LEU A 34 2.28 1.28 4.98
N GLU A 35 2.27 1.77 6.22
CA GLU A 35 2.19 0.92 7.42
C GLU A 35 0.89 0.12 7.44
N THR A 36 -0.24 0.76 7.13
CA THR A 36 -1.55 0.11 7.02
C THR A 36 -1.58 -0.90 5.88
N ALA A 37 -0.96 -0.58 4.72
CA ALA A 37 -0.87 -1.49 3.59
C ALA A 37 -0.02 -2.75 3.87
N GLN A 38 0.97 -2.66 4.77
CA GLN A 38 1.79 -3.80 5.19
C GLN A 38 1.11 -4.68 6.25
N ALA A 39 0.12 -4.15 6.97
CA ALA A 39 -0.53 -4.83 8.09
C ALA A 39 -1.66 -5.79 7.66
N VAL A 40 -2.04 -5.79 6.38
CA VAL A 40 -3.13 -6.60 5.79
C VAL A 40 -2.60 -7.76 4.96
#